data_AF-A0A970XRL5-F1
#
_entry.id   AF-A0A970XRL5-F1
#
_cell.length_a   1.000
_cell.length_b   1.000
_cell.length_c   1.000
_cell.angle_alpha   90.00
_cell.angle_beta   90.00
_cell.angle_gamma   90.00
#
_symmetry.space_group_name_H-M   'P 1'
#
loop_
_entity.id
_entity.type
_entity.pdbx_description
1 polymer ?
#
loop_
_entity_poly.entity_id
_entity_poly.type
_entity_poly.pdbx_seq_one_letter_code
_entity_poly.pdbx_strand_id
1 'polypeptide(L)' 'MTNCCCYPCAPCGNQVFIGQVRAAIADELGAVAMYSQMANMVDSLALKALIMGIAGDEYGHARTWMTILALCGYCS' A
#
# COMPACT_ATOMS: atom_id res chain seq x y z
N MET A 1 21.78 -26.02 -13.16
CA MET A 1 20.57 -26.11 -12.33
C MET A 1 20.76 -25.14 -11.19
N THR A 2 20.14 -23.97 -11.26
CA THR A 2 20.20 -22.97 -10.18
C THR A 2 19.32 -23.46 -9.05
N ASN A 3 19.89 -23.57 -7.84
CA ASN A 3 19.18 -23.85 -6.59
C ASN A 3 17.88 -23.04 -6.54
N CYS A 4 16.72 -23.70 -6.48
CA CYS A 4 15.48 -23.02 -6.09
C CYS A 4 15.65 -22.50 -4.66
N CYS A 5 15.22 -21.28 -4.35
CA CYS A 5 15.10 -20.88 -2.95
C CYS A 5 13.69 -21.21 -2.45
N CYS A 6 13.46 -22.52 -2.32
CA CYS A 6 12.44 -23.36 -1.65
C CYS A 6 11.34 -22.74 -0.78
N TYR A 7 10.36 -23.53 -0.36
CA TYR A 7 9.75 -23.28 0.95
C TYR A 7 10.83 -23.51 2.03
N PRO A 8 11.02 -22.57 2.97
CA PRO A 8 10.44 -21.23 3.01
C PRO A 8 11.51 -20.17 2.70
N CYS A 9 11.60 -19.73 1.45
CA CYS A 9 12.50 -18.66 0.99
C CYS A 9 11.78 -17.61 0.13
N ALA A 10 10.44 -17.54 0.21
CA ALA A 10 9.77 -16.25 0.14
C ALA A 10 9.69 -15.69 1.57
N PRO A 11 10.08 -14.44 1.86
CA PRO A 11 9.99 -13.86 3.20
C PRO A 11 8.55 -13.86 3.74
N CYS A 12 7.59 -13.93 2.82
CA CYS A 12 6.16 -13.89 3.10
C CYS A 12 5.50 -15.27 3.03
N GLY A 13 6.18 -16.39 3.32
CA GLY A 13 5.75 -17.80 3.11
C GLY A 13 4.37 -18.24 3.65
N ASN A 14 3.54 -17.31 4.11
CA ASN A 14 2.14 -17.42 4.47
C ASN A 14 1.22 -16.72 3.44
N GLN A 15 0.39 -17.49 2.73
CA GLN A 15 -0.58 -16.96 1.76
C GLN A 15 -1.66 -16.05 2.40
N VAL A 16 -1.98 -16.26 3.68
CA VAL A 16 -2.89 -15.38 4.43
C VAL A 16 -2.28 -13.99 4.58
N PHE A 17 -0.99 -13.91 4.90
CA PHE A 17 -0.26 -12.64 5.01
C PHE A 17 -0.23 -11.91 3.66
N ILE A 18 0.05 -12.61 2.55
CA ILE A 18 0.01 -12.01 1.21
C ILE A 18 -1.38 -11.46 0.89
N GLY A 19 -2.44 -12.19 1.28
CA GLY A 19 -3.83 -11.72 1.16
C GLY A 19 -4.07 -10.44 1.95
N GLN A 20 -3.58 -10.36 3.19
CA GLN A 20 -3.68 -9.17 4.04
C GLN A 20 -2.90 -7.98 3.48
N VAL A 21 -1.69 -8.20 2.93
CA VAL A 21 -0.91 -7.13 2.28
C VAL A 21 -1.66 -6.57 1.07
N ARG A 22 -2.30 -7.42 0.26
CA ARG A 22 -3.11 -6.97 -0.88
C ARG A 22 -4.34 -6.18 -0.43
N ALA A 23 -5.00 -6.63 0.64
CA ALA A 23 -6.13 -5.91 1.25
C ALA A 23 -5.67 -4.53 1.75
N ALA A 24 -4.55 -4.46 2.47
CA ALA A 24 -3.99 -3.19 2.93
C ALA A 24 -3.70 -2.23 1.77
N ILE A 25 -3.08 -2.69 0.67
CA ILE A 25 -2.87 -1.84 -0.52
C ILE A 25 -4.20 -1.26 -1.05
N ALA A 26 -5.24 -2.09 -1.12
CA ALA A 26 -6.55 -1.65 -1.59
C ALA A 26 -7.19 -0.64 -0.64
N ASP A 27 -7.09 -0.86 0.67
CA ASP A 27 -7.60 0.05 1.70
C ASP A 27 -6.89 1.41 1.64
N GLU A 28 -5.55 1.43 1.56
CA GLU A 28 -4.78 2.67 1.47
C GLU A 28 -5.15 3.47 0.20
N LEU A 29 -5.24 2.80 -0.96
CA LEU A 29 -5.65 3.48 -2.21
C LEU A 29 -7.11 3.94 -2.18
N GLY A 30 -7.99 3.22 -1.47
CA GLY A 30 -9.35 3.64 -1.18
C GLY A 30 -9.37 4.92 -0.34
N ALA A 31 -8.53 5.00 0.68
CA ALA A 31 -8.37 6.19 1.52
C ALA A 31 -7.84 7.39 0.73
N VAL A 32 -6.85 7.20 -0.15
CA VAL A 32 -6.37 8.24 -1.09
C VAL A 32 -7.54 8.82 -1.89
N ALA A 33 -8.36 7.95 -2.50
CA ALA A 33 -9.49 8.37 -3.31
C ALA A 33 -10.54 9.12 -2.47
N MET A 34 -10.89 8.59 -1.30
CA MET A 34 -11.85 9.18 -0.39
C MET A 34 -11.41 10.57 0.10
N TYR A 35 -10.18 10.70 0.59
CA TYR A 35 -9.65 11.97 1.09
C TYR A 35 -9.48 13.00 -0.04
N SER A 36 -9.10 12.57 -1.24
CA SER A 36 -9.09 13.45 -2.41
C SER A 36 -10.49 13.99 -2.74
N GLN A 37 -11.54 13.18 -2.60
CA GLN A 37 -12.92 13.65 -2.77
C GLN A 37 -13.32 14.62 -1.67
N MET A 38 -13.02 14.31 -0.41
CA MET A 38 -13.31 15.19 0.74
C MET A 38 -12.62 16.56 0.60
N ALA A 39 -11.39 16.59 0.10
CA ALA A 39 -10.66 17.83 -0.18
C ALA A 39 -11.41 18.72 -1.19
N ASN A 40 -12.17 18.13 -2.12
CA ASN A 40 -13.00 18.87 -3.08
C ASN A 40 -14.36 19.32 -2.52
N MET A 41 -14.76 18.84 -1.34
CA MET A 41 -16.00 19.25 -0.66
C MET A 41 -15.82 20.51 0.19
N VAL A 42 -14.59 21.01 0.34
CA VAL A 42 -14.27 22.16 1.21
C VAL A 42 -13.73 23.34 0.41
N ASP A 43 -14.18 24.55 0.77
CA ASP A 43 -13.76 25.80 0.13
C ASP A 43 -12.48 26.38 0.72
N SER A 44 -12.19 26.07 2.00
CA SER A 44 -10.99 26.56 2.67
C SER A 44 -9.74 25.93 2.06
N LEU A 45 -8.87 26.76 1.50
CA LEU A 45 -7.61 26.31 0.89
C LEU A 45 -6.69 25.61 1.92
N ALA A 46 -6.64 26.13 3.15
CA ALA A 46 -5.87 25.51 4.22
C ALA A 46 -6.40 24.12 4.57
N LEU A 47 -7.72 23.96 4.67
CA LEU A 47 -8.34 22.67 4.96
C LEU A 47 -8.17 21.68 3.80
N LYS A 48 -8.33 22.15 2.55
CA LYS A 48 -8.06 21.36 1.35
C LYS A 48 -6.62 20.85 1.34
N ALA A 49 -5.64 21.70 1.65
CA ALA A 49 -4.24 21.33 1.71
C ALA A 49 -3.96 20.28 2.80
N LEU A 50 -4.58 20.41 3.98
CA LEU A 50 -4.45 19.42 5.06
C LEU A 50 -5.01 18.06 4.65
N ILE A 51 -6.22 18.02 4.09
CA ILE A 51 -6.85 16.76 3.67
C ILE A 51 -6.05 16.10 2.53
N MET A 52 -5.55 16.89 1.58
CA MET A 52 -4.65 16.38 0.53
C MET A 52 -3.31 15.89 1.07
N GLY A 53 -2.82 16.47 2.17
CA GLY A 53 -1.66 15.97 2.91
C GLY A 53 -1.89 14.55 3.43
N ILE A 54 -3.04 14.31 4.08
CA ILE A 54 -3.45 12.98 4.54
C ILE A 54 -3.53 12.00 3.35
N ALA A 55 -4.14 12.41 2.23
CA ALA A 55 -4.16 11.57 1.02
C ALA A 55 -2.75 11.23 0.50
N GLY A 56 -1.79 12.16 0.65
CA GLY A 56 -0.38 11.91 0.34
C GLY A 56 0.25 10.86 1.26
N ASP A 57 -0.05 10.91 2.55
CA ASP A 57 0.43 9.93 3.54
C ASP A 57 -0.10 8.52 3.23
N GLU A 58 -1.40 8.38 2.91
CA GLU A 58 -1.98 7.08 2.54
C GLU A 58 -1.39 6.53 1.24
N TYR A 59 -1.06 7.39 0.28
CA TYR A 59 -0.31 6.95 -0.90
C TYR A 59 1.11 6.48 -0.53
N GLY A 60 1.73 7.11 0.47
CA GLY A 60 2.97 6.66 1.07
C GLY A 60 2.85 5.27 1.70
N HIS A 61 1.78 5.01 2.45
CA HIS A 61 1.47 3.69 3.00
C HIS A 61 1.27 2.65 1.89
N ALA A 62 0.49 2.96 0.85
CA ALA A 62 0.26 2.08 -0.29
C ALA A 62 1.59 1.67 -0.96
N ARG A 63 2.50 2.62 -1.22
CA ARG A 63 3.83 2.32 -1.78
C ARG A 63 4.67 1.43 -0.87
N THR A 64 4.57 1.63 0.44
CA THR A 64 5.28 0.79 1.43
C THR A 64 4.77 -0.65 1.34
N TRP A 65 3.44 -0.85 1.33
CA TRP A 65 2.84 -2.17 1.18
C TRP A 65 3.16 -2.84 -0.17
N MET A 66 3.17 -2.08 -1.27
CA MET A 66 3.59 -2.59 -2.58
C MET A 66 5.04 -3.08 -2.57
N THR A 67 5.93 -2.40 -1.85
CA THR A 67 7.33 -2.82 -1.68
C THR A 67 7.42 -4.11 -0.88
N ILE A 68 6.64 -4.23 0.21
CA ILE A 68 6.53 -5.48 0.99
C ILE A 68 6.05 -6.62 0.10
N LEU A 69 5.01 -6.39 -0.71
CA LEU A 69 4.48 -7.40 -1.65
C LEU A 69 5.51 -7.81 -2.69
N ALA A 70 6.29 -6.87 -3.22
CA ALA A 70 7.36 -7.18 -4.18
C ALA A 70 8.40 -8.10 -3.55
N LEU A 71 8.82 -7.84 -2.31
CA LEU A 71 9.76 -8.70 -1.58
C LEU A 71 9.21 -10.11 -1.37
N CYS A 72 7.88 -10.30 -1.33
CA CYS A 72 7.27 -11.63 -1.28
C CYS A 72 7.48 -12.46 -2.56
N GLY A 73 7.79 -11.83 -3.70
CA GLY A 73 7.92 -12.47 -5.02
C GLY A 73 9.35 -12.50 -5.57
N TYR A 74 10.34 -11.90 -4.89
CA TYR A 74 11.73 -11.89 -5.34
C TYR A 74 12.51 -13.10 -4.78
N CYS A 75 12.84 -14.04 -5.66
CA CYS A 75 13.97 -14.97 -5.48
C CYS A 75 15.07 -14.51 -6.45
N SER A 76 16.19 -14.02 -5.92
CA SER A 76 17.42 -13.77 -6.69
C SER A 76 18.22 -15.04 -6.88
#